data_AF-X0UKH9-F1
#
_entry.id   AF-X0UKH9-F1
#
_cell.length_a   1.000
_cell.length_b   1.000
_cell.length_c   1.000
_cell.angle_alpha   90.00
_cell.angle_beta   90.00
_cell.angle_gamma   90.00
#
_symmetry.space_group_name_H-M   'P 1'
#
loop_
_entity.id
_entity.type
_entity.pdbx_description
1 polymer ?
#
loop_
_entity_poly.entity_id
_entity_poly.type
_entity_poly.pdbx_seq_one_letter_code
_entity_poly.pdbx_strand_id
1 'polypeptide(L)'
;MEKNIKRLDYTQKFFMDIVRVACAHIDSNIMKVLSQYYKNGRDIYKMIDIIFATGGYVEKQSNGSLVVRLNKLNTKKENEVLDAFVGYVNNQSPALFSDESKRVFFQLQ
;
A
#
# COMPACT_ATOMS: atom_id res chain seq x y z
N MET A 1 -49.20 4.27 5.06
CA MET A 1 -47.78 4.68 4.99
C MET A 1 -46.94 3.51 5.48
N GLU A 2 -46.44 2.66 4.58
CA GLU A 2 -45.50 1.62 4.97
C GLU A 2 -44.18 2.26 5.40
N LYS A 3 -43.73 1.97 6.62
CA LYS A 3 -42.39 2.32 7.07
C LYS A 3 -41.41 1.54 6.20
N ASN A 4 -40.60 2.26 5.44
CA ASN A 4 -39.53 1.72 4.63
C ASN A 4 -38.42 1.21 5.58
N ILE A 5 -38.59 0.00 6.11
CA ILE A 5 -37.59 -0.63 6.98
C ILE A 5 -36.43 -1.04 6.09
N LYS A 6 -35.37 -0.22 6.05
CA LYS A 6 -34.10 -0.60 5.44
C LYS A 6 -33.57 -1.83 6.18
N ARG A 7 -33.71 -3.01 5.58
CA ARG A 7 -33.06 -4.23 6.08
C ARG A 7 -31.55 -4.03 5.99
N LEU A 8 -30.87 -4.25 7.11
CA LEU A 8 -29.42 -4.20 7.17
C LEU A 8 -28.86 -5.43 6.44
N ASP A 9 -28.01 -5.23 5.44
CA ASP A 9 -27.29 -6.33 4.79
C ASP A 9 -26.03 -6.66 5.63
N TYR A 10 -26.10 -7.74 6.39
CA TYR A 10 -25.02 -8.20 7.24
C TYR A 10 -23.82 -8.71 6.45
N THR A 11 -24.01 -9.21 5.22
CA THR A 11 -22.92 -9.63 4.34
C THR A 11 -22.11 -8.43 3.89
N GLN A 12 -22.80 -7.37 3.46
CA GLN A 12 -22.15 -6.11 3.10
C GLN A 12 -21.43 -5.49 4.31
N LYS A 13 -22.06 -5.52 5.50
CA LYS A 13 -21.44 -5.02 6.73
C LYS A 13 -20.17 -5.77 7.08
N PHE A 14 -20.22 -7.10 7.04
CA PHE A 14 -19.08 -7.97 7.35
C PHE A 14 -17.92 -7.73 6.38
N PHE A 15 -18.20 -7.65 5.08
CA PHE A 15 -17.19 -7.29 4.08
C PHE A 15 -16.54 -5.93 4.38
N MET A 16 -17.34 -4.91 4.67
CA MET A 16 -16.83 -3.56 5.00
C MET A 16 -15.97 -3.55 6.27
N ASP A 17 -16.29 -4.39 7.26
CA ASP A 17 -15.49 -4.51 8.47
C ASP A 17 -14.13 -5.15 8.20
N ILE A 18 -14.10 -6.23 7.39
CA ILE A 18 -12.83 -6.86 6.97
C ILE A 18 -11.96 -5.85 6.24
N VAL A 19 -12.52 -5.13 5.27
CA VAL A 19 -11.79 -4.09 4.52
C VAL A 19 -11.24 -3.03 5.47
N ARG A 20 -12.06 -2.56 6.42
CA ARG A 20 -11.63 -1.54 7.39
C ARG A 20 -10.46 -2.02 8.26
N VAL A 21 -10.54 -3.25 8.78
CA VAL A 21 -9.47 -3.83 9.60
C VAL A 21 -8.18 -3.99 8.78
N ALA A 22 -8.30 -4.45 7.53
CA ALA A 22 -7.15 -4.57 6.63
C ALA A 22 -6.49 -3.20 6.35
N CYS A 23 -7.29 -2.17 6.02
CA CYS A 23 -6.78 -0.81 5.82
C CYS A 23 -6.08 -0.27 7.07
N ALA A 24 -6.69 -0.43 8.25
CA ALA A 24 -6.08 0.02 9.51
C ALA A 24 -4.74 -0.70 9.80
N HIS A 25 -4.64 -1.98 9.44
CA HIS A 25 -3.40 -2.74 9.60
C HIS A 25 -2.30 -2.25 8.63
N ILE A 26 -2.67 -1.98 7.38
CA ILE A 26 -1.77 -1.39 6.38
C ILE A 26 -1.26 -0.03 6.86
N ASP A 27 -2.16 0.86 7.28
CA ASP A 27 -1.81 2.18 7.81
C ASP A 27 -0.86 2.09 9.00
N SER A 28 -1.13 1.18 9.94
CA SER A 28 -0.26 0.95 11.10
C SER A 28 1.15 0.49 10.70
N ASN A 29 1.26 -0.37 9.70
CA ASN A 29 2.56 -0.87 9.24
C ASN A 29 3.34 0.22 8.49
N ILE A 30 2.67 0.99 7.62
CA ILE A 30 3.28 2.13 6.94
C ILE A 30 3.79 3.14 7.96
N MET A 31 2.97 3.48 8.96
CA MET A 31 3.34 4.40 10.04
C MET A 31 4.56 3.92 10.81
N LYS A 32 4.61 2.63 11.17
CA LYS A 32 5.73 2.05 11.93
C LYS A 32 7.06 2.12 11.16
N VAL A 33 7.03 1.94 9.85
CA VAL A 33 8.23 2.00 9.02
C VAL A 33 8.67 3.45 8.81
N LEU A 34 7.74 4.32 8.41
CA LEU A 34 8.05 5.70 8.07
C LEU A 34 8.30 6.59 9.30
N SER A 35 7.87 6.19 10.50
CA SER A 35 8.21 6.90 11.75
C SER A 35 9.71 6.90 12.07
N GLN A 36 10.49 6.03 11.43
CA GLN A 36 11.96 6.04 11.55
C GLN A 36 12.59 7.25 10.83
N TYR A 37 11.89 7.79 9.83
CA TYR A 37 12.36 8.88 8.96
C TYR A 37 11.65 10.20 9.22
N TYR A 38 10.42 10.15 9.72
CA TYR A 38 9.58 11.31 9.98
C TYR A 38 9.21 11.45 11.46
N LYS A 39 9.26 12.68 11.97
CA LYS A 39 9.00 12.98 13.40
C LYS A 39 7.51 12.97 13.77
N ASN A 40 6.61 13.08 12.79
CA ASN A 40 5.17 13.17 13.03
C ASN A 40 4.40 12.48 11.90
N GLY A 41 3.16 12.08 12.19
CA GLY A 41 2.30 11.40 11.22
C GLY A 41 1.88 12.27 10.03
N ARG A 42 1.84 13.61 10.18
CA ARG A 42 1.47 14.51 9.09
C ARG A 42 2.47 14.42 7.93
N ASP A 43 3.76 14.38 8.24
CA ASP A 43 4.80 14.30 7.21
C ASP A 43 4.86 12.90 6.58
N ILE A 44 4.49 11.85 7.33
CA ILE A 44 4.28 10.51 6.78
C ILE A 44 3.13 10.51 5.76
N TYR A 45 1.97 11.08 6.10
CA TYR A 45 0.85 11.16 5.17
C TYR A 45 1.18 11.99 3.93
N LYS A 46 1.89 13.12 4.09
CA LYS A 46 2.39 13.89 2.93
C LYS A 46 3.30 13.07 2.02
N MET A 47 4.19 12.25 2.59
CA MET A 47 5.05 11.37 1.81
C MET A 47 4.22 10.36 1.00
N ILE A 48 3.20 9.77 1.62
CA ILE A 48 2.28 8.84 0.94
C ILE A 48 1.50 9.55 -0.17
N ASP A 49 0.99 10.75 0.10
CA ASP A 49 0.28 11.56 -0.90
C ASP A 49 1.19 11.89 -2.10
N ILE A 50 2.46 12.21 -1.83
CA ILE A 50 3.47 12.45 -2.87
C ILE A 50 3.68 11.18 -3.69
N ILE A 51 3.85 10.01 -3.06
CA ILE A 51 4.01 8.73 -3.78
C ILE A 51 2.83 8.48 -4.71
N PHE A 52 1.59 8.69 -4.24
CA PHE A 52 0.40 8.52 -5.07
C PHE A 52 0.29 9.55 -6.18
N ALA A 53 0.63 10.81 -5.91
CA ALA A 53 0.57 11.88 -6.89
C ALA A 53 1.64 11.70 -8.00
N THR A 54 2.84 11.25 -7.65
CA THR A 54 3.89 10.93 -8.62
C THR A 54 3.54 9.65 -9.39
N GLY A 55 2.88 8.70 -8.74
CA GLY A 55 2.38 7.48 -9.36
C GLY A 55 3.48 6.52 -9.81
N GLY A 56 3.13 5.69 -10.78
CA GLY A 56 3.97 4.61 -11.27
C GLY A 56 3.22 3.74 -12.28
N TYR A 57 3.81 2.60 -12.63
CA TYR A 57 3.18 1.64 -13.53
C TYR A 57 3.56 0.20 -13.15
N VAL A 58 2.80 -0.76 -13.67
CA VAL A 58 3.02 -2.18 -13.40
C VAL A 58 3.54 -2.86 -14.67
N GLU A 59 4.67 -3.54 -14.55
CA GLU A 59 5.26 -4.38 -15.57
C GLU A 59 5.04 -5.86 -15.23
N LYS A 60 4.56 -6.63 -16.21
CA LYS A 60 4.50 -8.09 -16.07
C LYS A 60 5.79 -8.70 -16.60
N GLN A 61 6.47 -9.48 -15.77
CA GLN A 61 7.66 -10.21 -16.17
C GLN A 61 7.31 -11.53 -16.87
N SER A 62 8.28 -12.06 -17.63
CA SER A 62 8.17 -13.33 -18.36
C SER A 62 7.91 -14.54 -17.45
N ASN A 63 8.37 -14.50 -16.20
CA ASN A 63 8.11 -15.52 -15.18
C ASN A 63 6.72 -15.40 -14.50
N GLY A 64 5.89 -14.43 -14.90
CA GLY A 64 4.57 -14.19 -14.31
C GLY A 64 4.57 -13.31 -13.06
N SER A 65 5.73 -12.86 -12.58
CA SER A 65 5.84 -11.86 -11.51
C SER A 65 5.41 -10.48 -11.99
N LEU A 66 5.01 -9.62 -11.05
CA LEU A 66 4.71 -8.21 -11.34
C LEU A 66 5.76 -7.31 -10.70
N VAL A 67 6.25 -6.34 -11.46
CA VAL A 67 7.09 -5.26 -10.93
C VAL A 67 6.28 -3.98 -10.96
N VAL A 68 6.08 -3.39 -9.78
CA VAL A 68 5.49 -2.06 -9.63
C VAL A 68 6.63 -1.05 -9.69
N ARG A 69 6.74 -0.34 -10.80
CA ARG A 69 7.70 0.74 -11.05
C ARG A 69 7.14 2.02 -10.43
N LEU A 70 7.80 2.51 -9.40
CA LEU A 70 7.47 3.79 -8.76
C LEU A 70 8.34 4.90 -9.36
N ASN A 71 7.73 6.04 -9.64
CA ASN A 71 8.46 7.20 -10.12
C ASN A 71 9.33 7.81 -9.00
N LYS A 72 10.44 8.46 -9.38
CA LYS A 72 11.25 9.23 -8.43
C LYS A 72 10.47 10.40 -7.87
N LEU A 73 10.69 10.67 -6.60
CA LEU A 73 10.18 11.84 -5.91
C LEU A 73 11.07 13.07 -6.16
N ASN A 74 10.60 14.23 -5.71
CA ASN A 74 11.17 15.52 -6.06
C ASN A 74 12.58 15.74 -5.48
N THR A 75 12.87 15.18 -4.30
CA THR A 75 14.15 15.39 -3.62
C THR A 75 14.94 14.10 -3.43
N LYS A 76 16.27 14.23 -3.32
CA LYS A 76 17.15 13.08 -3.07
C LYS A 76 16.79 12.36 -1.76
N LYS A 77 16.51 13.11 -0.68
CA LYS A 77 16.14 12.54 0.61
C LYS A 77 14.83 11.77 0.58
N GLU A 78 13.82 12.30 -0.12
CA GLU A 78 12.55 11.59 -0.31
C GLU A 78 12.76 10.28 -1.07
N ASN A 79 13.61 10.27 -2.11
CA ASN A 79 13.94 9.05 -2.83
C ASN A 79 14.70 8.04 -1.96
N GLU A 80 15.62 8.48 -1.10
CA GLU A 80 16.30 7.61 -0.14
C GLU A 80 15.32 6.96 0.85
N VAL A 81 14.34 7.73 1.35
CA VAL A 81 13.28 7.23 2.23
C VAL A 81 12.34 6.27 1.49
N LEU A 82 11.97 6.60 0.25
CA LEU A 82 11.11 5.75 -0.59
C LEU A 82 11.79 4.42 -0.92
N ASP A 83 13.09 4.43 -1.24
CA ASP A 83 13.86 3.23 -1.52
C ASP A 83 13.95 2.30 -0.30
N ALA A 84 14.19 2.87 0.89
CA ALA A 84 14.17 2.11 2.14
C ALA A 84 12.78 1.50 2.45
N PHE A 85 11.71 2.28 2.22
CA PHE A 85 10.34 1.80 2.36
C PHE A 85 10.02 0.65 1.40
N VAL A 86 10.41 0.80 0.13
CA VAL A 86 10.25 -0.25 -0.90
C VAL A 86 11.01 -1.52 -0.52
N GLY A 87 12.25 -1.39 -0.03
CA GLY A 87 13.02 -2.52 0.48
C GLY A 87 12.30 -3.26 1.60
N TYR A 88 11.69 -2.53 2.55
CA TYR A 88 10.87 -3.13 3.60
C TYR A 88 9.66 -3.89 3.06
N VAL A 89 8.90 -3.27 2.14
CA VAL A 89 7.71 -3.88 1.53
C VAL A 89 8.07 -5.15 0.76
N ASN A 90 9.15 -5.13 -0.01
CA ASN A 90 9.62 -6.30 -0.76
C ASN A 90 10.05 -7.46 0.16
N ASN A 91 10.64 -7.14 1.32
CA ASN A 91 11.03 -8.14 2.32
C ASN A 91 9.83 -8.81 3.00
N GLN A 92 8.67 -8.17 3.02
CA GLN A 92 7.44 -8.78 3.54
C GLN A 92 6.91 -9.92 2.65
N SER A 93 7.53 -10.16 1.47
CA SER A 93 7.11 -11.14 0.46
C SER A 93 5.58 -11.11 0.27
N PRO A 94 5.02 -10.08 -0.38
CA PRO A 94 3.62 -10.08 -0.75
C PRO A 94 3.39 -11.17 -1.82
N ALA A 95 3.23 -12.41 -1.37
CA ALA A 95 2.76 -13.52 -2.17
C ALA A 95 1.31 -13.20 -2.51
N LEU A 96 1.09 -12.66 -3.71
CA LEU A 96 -0.22 -12.16 -4.09
C LEU A 96 -1.24 -13.29 -4.23
N PHE A 97 -0.77 -14.53 -4.41
CA PHE A 97 -1.55 -15.76 -4.45
C PHE A 97 -0.69 -16.91 -3.92
N SER A 98 -1.30 -18.05 -3.60
CA SER A 98 -0.72 -19.27 -3.00
C SER A 98 0.45 -19.95 -3.74
N ASP A 99 1.04 -19.26 -4.73
CA ASP A 99 2.12 -19.71 -5.59
C ASP A 99 3.31 -18.76 -5.40
N GLU A 100 4.26 -19.16 -4.54
CA GLU A 100 5.46 -18.38 -4.16
C GLU A 100 6.35 -18.00 -5.36
N SER A 101 6.12 -18.61 -6.52
CA SER A 101 6.81 -18.34 -7.79
C SER A 101 6.35 -17.04 -8.48
N LYS A 102 5.15 -16.55 -8.16
CA LYS A 102 4.58 -15.31 -8.72
C LYS A 102 4.55 -14.25 -7.62
N ARG A 103 5.57 -13.38 -7.65
CA ARG A 103 5.74 -12.35 -6.63
C ARG A 103 5.45 -10.97 -7.19
N VAL A 104 5.14 -10.06 -6.27
CA VAL A 104 5.06 -8.64 -6.59
C VAL A 104 6.16 -7.92 -5.87
N PHE A 105 6.91 -7.14 -6.64
CA PHE A 105 8.01 -6.36 -6.15
C PHE A 105 7.85 -4.92 -6.56
N PHE A 106 8.24 -4.01 -5.69
CA PHE A 106 8.26 -2.58 -5.94
C PHE A 106 9.70 -2.16 -6.28
N GLN A 107 9.87 -1.24 -7.23
CA GLN A 107 11.18 -0.73 -7.60
C GLN A 107 11.08 0.74 -8.02
N LEU A 108 11.99 1.59 -7.55
CA LEU A 108 12.10 2.96 -8.03
C LEU A 108 12.74 2.98 -9.43
N GLN A 109 12.18 3.79 -10.33
CA GLN A 109 12.81 4.16 -11.60
C GLN A 109 13.96 5.15 -11.35
#